data_AF-A0A7V0R4H5-F1
#
_entry.id   AF-A0A7V0R4H5-F1
#
_cell.length_a   1.000
_cell.length_b   1.000
_cell.length_c   1.000
_cell.angle_alpha   90.00
_cell.angle_beta   90.00
_cell.angle_gamma   90.00
#
_symmetry.space_group_name_H-M   'P 1'
#
loop_
_entity.id
_entity.type
_entity.pdbx_description
1 polymer ?
#
loop_
_entity_poly.entity_id
_entity_poly.type
_entity_poly.pdbx_seq_one_letter_code
_entity_poly.pdbx_strand_id
1 'polypeptide(L)'
;MNLEIVPLPSLDTVKKLSKHIAAKDAPVLASAISCKTDYLITGDKKDFNKKGLKGKFGFKILGPSEFVKEVLPEVFRSIGEFHFKSKNIS
;
A
#
# COMPACT_ATOMS: atom_id res chain seq x y z
N MET A 1 -11.58 -10.65 -7.84
CA MET A 1 -10.28 -10.02 -7.55
C MET A 1 -9.61 -9.73 -8.87
N ASN A 2 -9.29 -8.47 -9.15
CA ASN A 2 -8.62 -8.07 -10.37
C ASN A 2 -7.14 -7.86 -10.04
N LEU A 3 -6.34 -8.92 -10.17
CA LEU A 3 -4.90 -8.82 -9.98
C LEU A 3 -4.31 -8.16 -11.23
N GLU A 4 -3.56 -7.07 -11.04
CA GLU A 4 -2.91 -6.34 -12.13
C GLU A 4 -1.39 -6.47 -12.01
N ILE A 5 -0.73 -6.81 -13.12
CA ILE A 5 0.73 -6.76 -13.21
C ILE A 5 1.10 -5.33 -13.60
N VAL A 6 1.68 -4.60 -12.66
CA VAL A 6 2.18 -3.25 -12.89
C VAL A 6 3.62 -3.29 -13.40
N PRO A 7 4.02 -2.33 -14.26
CA PRO A 7 5.40 -2.24 -14.74
C PRO A 7 6.36 -1.95 -13.59
N LEU A 8 7.62 -2.39 -13.76
CA LEU A 8 8.66 -2.11 -12.80
C LEU A 8 8.93 -0.59 -12.68
N PRO A 9 9.21 -0.08 -11.48
CA PRO A 9 9.58 1.32 -11.31
C PRO A 9 10.89 1.64 -12.03
N SER A 10 11.02 2.86 -12.54
CA SER A 10 12.24 3.28 -13.22
C SER A 10 13.46 3.25 -12.29
N LEU A 11 14.63 2.90 -12.83
CA LEU A 11 15.90 2.87 -12.12
C LEU A 11 16.22 4.23 -11.47
N ASP A 12 15.89 5.33 -12.14
CA ASP A 12 16.11 6.68 -11.63
C ASP A 12 15.21 7.01 -10.42
N THR A 13 13.95 6.56 -10.45
CA THR A 13 13.05 6.68 -9.31
C THR A 13 13.59 5.91 -8.11
N VAL A 14 14.04 4.66 -8.32
CA VAL A 14 14.62 3.84 -7.27
C VAL A 14 15.87 4.52 -6.69
N LYS A 15 16.80 4.97 -7.53
CA LYS A 15 18.03 5.68 -7.10
C LYS A 15 17.73 6.93 -6.27
N LYS A 16 16.71 7.70 -6.64
CA LYS A 16 16.28 8.89 -5.87
C LYS A 16 15.78 8.49 -4.49
N LEU A 17 14.97 7.44 -4.40
CA LEU A 17 14.40 6.97 -3.13
C LEU A 17 15.44 6.32 -2.22
N SER A 18 16.46 5.66 -2.76
CA SER A 18 17.57 5.07 -1.99
C SER A 18 18.34 6.08 -1.15
N LYS A 19 18.18 7.40 -1.38
CA LYS A 19 18.74 8.46 -0.52
C LYS A 19 17.93 8.71 0.75
N HIS A 20 16.70 8.20 0.82
CA HIS A 20 15.74 8.46 1.89
C HIS A 20 15.31 7.20 2.65
N ILE A 21 15.48 6.02 2.05
CA ILE A 21 15.23 4.71 2.65
C ILE A 21 16.43 3.79 2.45
N ALA A 22 16.49 2.67 3.18
CA ALA A 22 17.51 1.65 2.93
C ALA A 22 17.45 1.19 1.46
N ALA A 23 18.60 1.08 0.81
CA ALA A 23 18.67 0.82 -0.64
C ALA A 23 17.91 -0.46 -1.06
N LYS A 24 17.89 -1.49 -0.21
CA LYS A 24 17.14 -2.74 -0.43
C LYS A 24 15.62 -2.53 -0.50
N ASP A 25 15.10 -1.51 0.18
CA ASP A 25 13.66 -1.26 0.33
C ASP A 25 13.15 -0.18 -0.66
N ALA A 26 14.08 0.52 -1.34
CA ALA A 26 13.75 1.56 -2.32
C ALA A 26 12.86 1.08 -3.48
N PRO A 27 13.05 -0.13 -4.05
CA PRO A 27 12.16 -0.64 -5.10
C PRO A 27 10.71 -0.82 -4.62
N VAL A 28 10.51 -1.33 -3.40
CA VAL A 28 9.18 -1.54 -2.80
C VAL A 28 8.46 -0.21 -2.65
N LEU A 29 9.17 0.80 -2.12
CA LEU A 29 8.62 2.14 -1.97
C LEU A 29 8.30 2.79 -3.32
N ALA A 30 9.16 2.60 -4.33
CA ALA A 30 8.94 3.12 -5.68
C ALA A 30 7.68 2.55 -6.32
N SER A 31 7.45 1.24 -6.15
CA SER A 31 6.24 0.57 -6.63
C SER A 31 4.98 1.11 -5.95
N ALA A 32 4.98 1.25 -4.62
CA ALA A 32 3.82 1.78 -3.89
C ALA A 32 3.42 3.18 -4.36
N ILE A 33 4.40 4.06 -4.59
CA ILE A 33 4.16 5.42 -5.12
C ILE A 33 3.60 5.35 -6.55
N SER A 34 4.22 4.54 -7.42
CA SER A 34 3.85 4.46 -8.83
C SER A 34 2.45 3.89 -9.03
N CYS A 35 2.06 2.92 -8.20
CA CYS A 35 0.72 2.34 -8.19
C CYS A 35 -0.33 3.20 -7.50
N LYS A 36 0.06 4.33 -6.89
CA LYS A 36 -0.83 5.20 -6.10
C LYS A 36 -1.65 4.40 -5.09
N THR A 37 -1.01 3.48 -4.38
CA THR A 37 -1.72 2.59 -3.45
C THR A 37 -2.37 3.40 -2.32
N ASP A 38 -3.41 2.88 -1.68
CA ASP A 38 -3.96 3.49 -0.46
C ASP A 38 -3.17 3.06 0.79
N TYR A 39 -2.63 1.84 0.76
CA TYR A 39 -1.93 1.21 1.87
C TYR A 39 -0.61 0.57 1.42
N LEU A 40 0.41 0.68 2.26
CA LEU A 40 1.63 -0.12 2.20
C LEU A 40 1.72 -0.93 3.49
N ILE A 41 1.63 -2.25 3.38
CA ILE A 41 1.64 -3.17 4.53
C ILE A 41 3.05 -3.74 4.67
N THR A 42 3.70 -3.53 5.83
CA THR A 42 5.07 -3.99 6.06
C THR A 42 5.34 -4.27 7.54
N GLY A 43 6.15 -5.28 7.84
CA GLY A 43 6.65 -5.56 9.20
C GLY A 43 7.62 -4.48 9.70
N ASP A 44 8.32 -3.80 8.79
CA ASP A 44 9.41 -2.86 9.09
C ASP A 44 8.96 -1.41 8.98
N LYS A 45 7.83 -1.05 9.60
CA LYS A 45 7.26 0.31 9.52
C LYS A 45 8.28 1.41 9.78
N LYS A 46 9.17 1.21 10.76
CA LYS A 46 10.20 2.20 11.17
C LYS A 46 11.11 2.62 10.02
N ASP A 47 11.40 1.71 9.09
CA ASP A 47 12.33 1.97 7.99
C ASP A 47 11.68 2.83 6.89
N PHE A 48 10.36 2.74 6.76
CA PHE A 48 9.56 3.52 5.81
C PHE A 48 9.03 4.84 6.41
N ASN A 49 9.05 4.99 7.74
CA ASN A 49 8.50 6.16 8.45
C ASN A 49 9.57 7.19 8.88
N LYS A 50 10.74 7.19 8.23
CA LYS A 50 11.82 8.15 8.51
C LYS A 50 11.32 9.59 8.34
N LYS A 51 11.84 10.53 9.13
CA LYS A 51 11.40 11.95 9.17
C LYS A 51 11.34 12.62 7.78
N GLY A 52 12.16 12.18 6.82
CA GLY A 52 12.17 12.68 5.44
C GLY A 52 11.08 12.11 4.51
N LEU A 53 10.30 11.12 4.96
CA LEU A 53 9.28 10.40 4.19
C LEU A 53 7.86 10.53 4.78
N LYS A 54 7.77 10.81 6.07
CA LYS A 54 6.50 10.96 6.79
C LYS A 54 5.66 12.09 6.17
N GLY A 55 4.44 11.77 5.72
CA GLY A 55 3.52 12.71 5.09
C GLY A 55 3.83 13.10 3.64
N LYS A 56 4.91 12.55 3.04
CA LYS A 56 5.23 12.79 1.62
C LYS A 56 4.48 11.88 0.66
N PHE A 57 3.91 10.80 1.16
CA PHE A 57 3.24 9.79 0.34
C PHE A 57 1.73 9.85 0.58
N GLY A 58 0.96 9.72 -0.49
CA GLY A 58 -0.51 9.71 -0.46
C GLY A 58 -1.12 8.43 0.12
N PHE A 59 -0.33 7.61 0.82
CA PHE A 59 -0.74 6.29 1.30
C PHE A 59 -0.38 6.06 2.76
N LYS A 60 -1.14 5.19 3.42
CA LYS A 60 -0.93 4.80 4.83
C LYS A 60 0.03 3.64 4.93
N ILE A 61 0.96 3.69 5.89
CA ILE A 61 1.87 2.59 6.17
C ILE A 61 1.37 1.85 7.41
N LEU A 62 1.05 0.57 7.24
CA LEU A 62 0.49 -0.28 8.28
C LEU A 62 1.37 -1.50 8.50
N GLY A 63 1.37 -2.00 9.74
CA GLY A 63 1.85 -3.33 10.07
C GLY A 63 0.77 -4.37 9.77
N PRO A 64 1.14 -5.66 9.64
CA PRO A 64 0.17 -6.73 9.39
C PRO A 64 -0.96 -6.77 10.41
N SER A 65 -0.64 -6.61 11.70
CA SER A 65 -1.65 -6.62 12.77
C SER A 65 -2.60 -5.42 12.73
N GLU A 66 -2.12 -4.25 12.34
CA GLU A 66 -2.96 -3.05 12.18
C GLU A 66 -3.88 -3.21 10.97
N PHE A 67 -3.37 -3.73 9.85
CA PHE A 67 -4.19 -4.01 8.67
C PHE A 67 -5.36 -4.95 8.97
N VAL A 68 -5.09 -6.06 9.68
CA VAL A 68 -6.12 -7.04 10.06
C VAL A 68 -7.17 -6.42 11.00
N LYS A 69 -6.77 -5.51 11.89
CA LYS A 69 -7.68 -4.89 12.86
C LYS A 69 -8.49 -3.73 12.29
N GLU A 70 -7.88 -2.92 11.43
CA GLU A 70 -8.44 -1.62 11.02
C GLU A 70 -9.00 -1.61 9.61
N VAL A 71 -8.41 -2.39 8.69
CA VAL A 71 -8.77 -2.33 7.25
C VAL A 71 -9.57 -3.56 6.83
N LEU A 72 -9.18 -4.75 7.30
CA LEU A 72 -9.81 -5.99 6.88
C LEU A 72 -11.32 -6.08 7.23
N PRO A 73 -11.80 -5.61 8.40
CA PRO A 73 -13.23 -5.60 8.71
C PRO A 73 -14.05 -4.74 7.74
N GLU A 74 -13.48 -3.60 7.33
CA GLU A 74 -14.10 -2.67 6.38
C GLU A 74 -14.21 -3.28 4.98
N VAL A 75 -13.16 -3.97 4.53
CA VAL A 75 -13.16 -4.72 3.28
C VAL A 75 -14.24 -5.80 3.28
N PHE A 76 -14.33 -6.58 4.36
CA PHE A 76 -15.37 -7.62 4.46
C PHE A 76 -16.79 -7.06 4.52
N ARG A 77 -17.00 -5.95 5.23
CA ARG A 77 -18.28 -5.23 5.22
C ARG A 77 -18.67 -4.80 3.81
N SER A 78 -17.75 -4.17 3.08
CA SER A 78 -18.00 -3.73 1.70
C SER A 78 -18.35 -4.89 0.76
N ILE A 79 -17.65 -6.02 0.87
CA ILE A 79 -17.93 -7.22 0.07
C ILE A 79 -19.30 -7.82 0.44
N GLY A 80 -19.63 -7.89 1.73
CA GLY A 80 -20.92 -8.39 2.21
C GLY A 80 -22.10 -7.53 1.75
N GLU A 81 -21.97 -6.21 1.84
CA GLU A 81 -22.96 -5.25 1.35
C GLU A 81 -23.15 -5.35 -0.18
N PHE A 82 -22.06 -5.49 -0.93
CA PHE A 82 -22.11 -5.70 -2.38
C PHE A 82 -22.87 -6.97 -2.75
N HIS A 83 -22.62 -8.08 -2.04
CA HIS A 83 -23.31 -9.36 -2.25
C HIS A 83 -24.80 -9.31 -1.88
N PHE A 84 -25.17 -8.54 -0.85
CA PHE A 84 -26.58 -8.35 -0.48
C PHE A 84 -27.31 -7.48 -1.50
N LYS A 85 -26.69 -6.41 -2.01
CA LYS A 85 -27.29 -5.56 -3.04
C LYS A 85 -27.45 -6.29 -4.37
N SER A 86 -26.47 -7.10 -4.80
CA SER A 86 -26.56 -7.82 -6.08
C SER A 86 -27.68 -8.88 -6.11
N LYS A 87 -28.06 -9.45 -4.96
CA LYS A 87 -29.15 -10.43 -4.84
C LYS A 87 -30.55 -9.83 -4.76
N ASN A 88 -30.68 -8.54 -4.45
CA ASN A 88 -31.98 -7.88 -4.26
C ASN A 88 -32.34 -6.92 -5.42
N ILE A 89 -31.57 -6.94 -6.51
CA ILE A 89 -31.81 -6.13 -7.73
C ILE A 89 -32.14 -7.04 -8.93
N SER A 90 -32.52 -8.30 -8.70
CA SER A 90 -33.00 -9.24 -9.73
C SER A 90 -34.51 -9.43 -9.66
#